data_AF-A0A2G2ZMR6-F1
#
_entry.id   AF-A0A2G2ZMR6-F1
#
_cell.length_a   1.000
_cell.length_b   1.000
_cell.length_c   1.000
_cell.angle_alpha   90.00
_cell.angle_beta   90.00
_cell.angle_gamma   90.00
#
_symmetry.space_group_name_H-M   'P 1'
#
loop_
_entity.id
_entity.type
_entity.pdbx_description
1 polymer ?
#
loop_
_entity_poly.entity_id
_entity_poly.type
_entity_poly.pdbx_seq_one_letter_code
_entity_poly.pdbx_strand_id
1 'polypeptide(L)'
;MLYGAECWLVKNSHIQKLKVAEMRMLRWMCEHTGKDRVRNEIIREKVGVALVEDKMREVRLHWFGHVMRRGSDAPVRRCPQRIARRENYGAFLMDDLPLVKSLVKKLANNLDVPVSCKIRVFPNLQDTLKYAKMLEDAGCSLLAVHGRTRDEKDGKKFRAKWETIKAVRDVVRIPVLANGDIRHMDDVQSCLEKTGADGVLSAESLLENPALFAGYRTAEWGLSTAGIKGDDKLDQAELLIDYLKLCERYPAPWRMIRSHVHKMLGEWLRIQPSVREDFNQQSKLTFEFPYDMVNRLRELGVSVPLYVKGTREEALSTNGDAA
;
A
#
# COMPACT_ATOMS: atom_id res chain seq x y z
N MET A 1 5.93 2.00 -7.78
CA MET A 1 4.49 1.79 -8.02
C MET A 1 3.82 1.50 -6.69
N LEU A 2 2.74 2.19 -6.35
CA LEU A 2 2.08 2.10 -5.05
C LEU A 2 0.68 1.53 -5.27
N TYR A 3 0.44 0.31 -4.82
CA TYR A 3 -0.90 -0.17 -4.49
C TYR A 3 -1.43 0.74 -3.37
N GLY A 4 -2.60 1.38 -3.57
CA GLY A 4 -3.14 2.41 -2.67
C GLY A 4 -3.02 3.86 -3.14
N ALA A 5 -2.46 4.14 -4.34
CA ALA A 5 -2.45 5.49 -4.93
C ALA A 5 -3.86 5.99 -5.35
N GLU A 6 -4.86 5.12 -5.26
CA GLU A 6 -6.27 5.41 -5.54
C GLU A 6 -6.96 6.34 -4.51
N CYS A 7 -6.29 6.71 -3.41
CA CYS A 7 -6.89 7.50 -2.33
C CYS A 7 -6.19 8.84 -2.00
N TRP A 8 -5.23 9.36 -2.80
CA TRP A 8 -4.33 10.45 -2.33
C TRP A 8 -4.15 11.67 -3.25
N LEU A 9 -3.77 12.80 -2.65
CA LEU A 9 -3.14 13.94 -3.32
C LEU A 9 -1.69 13.60 -3.68
N VAL A 10 -1.37 13.52 -4.98
CA VAL A 10 -0.05 13.13 -5.49
C VAL A 10 0.76 14.39 -5.80
N LYS A 11 1.95 14.55 -5.18
CA LYS A 11 2.89 15.63 -5.49
C LYS A 11 3.63 15.37 -6.81
N ASN A 12 4.03 16.42 -7.52
CA ASN A 12 4.76 16.33 -8.80
C ASN A 12 6.02 15.44 -8.73
N SER A 13 6.73 15.44 -7.60
CA SER A 13 7.91 14.60 -7.38
C SER A 13 7.59 13.09 -7.38
N HIS A 14 6.42 12.69 -6.88
CA HIS A 14 5.96 11.31 -6.91
C HIS A 14 5.58 10.87 -8.32
N ILE A 15 4.91 11.76 -9.07
CA ILE A 15 4.60 11.54 -10.50
C ILE A 15 5.89 11.32 -11.28
N GLN A 16 6.92 12.12 -11.03
CA GLN A 16 8.19 12.00 -11.74
C GLN A 16 8.88 10.66 -11.49
N LYS A 17 8.93 10.19 -10.23
CA LYS A 17 9.50 8.86 -9.91
C LYS A 17 8.73 7.74 -10.61
N LEU A 18 7.41 7.85 -10.69
CA LEU A 18 6.58 6.88 -11.41
C LEU A 18 6.80 6.93 -12.91
N LYS A 19 6.94 8.11 -13.51
CA LYS A 19 7.30 8.28 -14.92
C LYS A 19 8.65 7.64 -15.24
N VAL A 20 9.63 7.74 -14.33
CA VAL A 20 10.94 7.08 -14.49
C VAL A 20 10.82 5.56 -14.42
N ALA A 21 10.10 5.03 -13.44
CA ALA A 21 9.88 3.58 -13.30
C ALA A 21 9.08 3.00 -14.49
N GLU A 22 8.02 3.69 -14.92
CA GLU A 22 7.25 3.37 -16.12
C GLU A 22 8.17 3.29 -17.35
N MET A 23 8.93 4.35 -17.62
CA MET A 23 9.78 4.37 -18.82
C MET A 23 10.88 3.30 -18.79
N ARG A 24 11.41 2.95 -17.62
CA ARG A 24 12.32 1.79 -17.50
C ARG A 24 11.62 0.50 -17.88
N MET A 25 10.40 0.27 -17.40
CA MET A 25 9.60 -0.92 -17.71
C MET A 25 9.26 -1.01 -19.20
N LEU A 26 8.77 0.07 -19.80
CA LEU A 26 8.39 0.09 -21.22
C LEU A 26 9.58 -0.08 -22.16
N ARG A 27 10.71 0.54 -21.83
CA ARG A 27 11.96 0.36 -22.59
C ARG A 27 12.43 -1.09 -22.52
N TRP A 28 12.39 -1.69 -21.33
CA TRP A 28 12.71 -3.10 -21.15
C TRP A 28 11.83 -4.02 -22.00
N MET A 29 10.52 -3.80 -22.00
CA MET A 29 9.57 -4.57 -22.83
C MET A 29 9.88 -4.49 -24.34
N CYS A 30 10.41 -3.35 -24.79
CA CYS A 30 10.79 -3.14 -26.19
C CYS A 30 12.26 -3.49 -26.49
N GLU A 31 12.96 -4.16 -25.56
CA GLU A 31 14.39 -4.51 -25.67
C GLU A 31 15.33 -3.30 -25.84
N HIS A 32 14.92 -2.13 -25.33
CA HIS A 32 15.70 -0.91 -25.39
C HIS A 32 16.38 -0.58 -24.04
N THR A 33 17.61 -0.11 -24.12
CA THR A 33 18.42 0.40 -23.00
C THR A 33 18.57 1.91 -23.06
N GLY A 34 19.12 2.52 -22.00
CA GLY A 34 19.42 3.96 -21.97
C GLY A 34 20.44 4.41 -23.02
N LYS A 35 21.23 3.48 -23.59
CA LYS A 35 22.25 3.77 -24.61
C LYS A 35 21.65 3.97 -26.01
N ASP A 36 20.44 3.46 -26.25
CA ASP A 36 19.85 3.45 -27.58
C ASP A 36 19.28 4.82 -27.99
N ARG A 37 19.25 5.79 -27.05
CA ARG A 37 18.81 7.19 -27.27
C ARG A 37 17.46 7.36 -27.97
N VAL A 38 16.61 6.32 -27.97
CA VAL A 38 15.25 6.36 -28.50
C VAL A 38 14.40 7.31 -27.65
N ARG A 39 13.57 8.17 -28.26
CA ARG A 39 12.69 9.09 -27.52
C ARG A 39 11.62 8.33 -26.73
N ASN A 40 11.22 8.87 -25.57
CA ASN A 40 10.19 8.24 -24.73
C ASN A 40 8.82 8.15 -25.43
N GLU A 41 8.45 9.14 -26.25
CA GLU A 41 7.20 9.10 -27.02
C GLU A 41 7.11 7.86 -27.92
N ILE A 42 8.21 7.56 -28.63
CA ILE A 42 8.29 6.42 -29.57
C ILE A 42 8.10 5.09 -28.85
N ILE A 43 8.71 4.94 -27.67
CA ILE A 43 8.56 3.73 -26.85
C ILE A 43 7.11 3.59 -26.37
N ARG A 44 6.46 4.67 -25.94
CA ARG A 44 5.07 4.62 -25.48
C ARG A 44 4.10 4.31 -26.61
N GLU A 45 4.29 4.92 -27.78
CA GLU A 45 3.48 4.66 -28.98
C GLU A 45 3.60 3.21 -29.42
N LYS A 46 4.83 2.66 -29.44
CA LYS A 46 5.09 1.25 -29.79
C LYS A 46 4.40 0.25 -28.85
N VAL A 47 4.29 0.57 -27.56
CA VAL A 47 3.64 -0.32 -26.56
C VAL A 47 2.15 0.00 -26.41
N GLY A 48 1.64 1.12 -26.94
CA GLY A 48 0.23 1.50 -26.84
C GLY A 48 -0.23 1.84 -25.42
N VAL A 49 0.69 2.26 -24.53
CA VAL A 49 0.37 2.53 -23.12
C VAL A 49 0.05 4.00 -22.87
N ALA A 50 -1.06 4.24 -22.17
CA ALA A 50 -1.38 5.56 -21.63
C ALA A 50 -0.35 5.99 -20.58
N LEU A 51 -0.17 7.30 -20.38
CA LEU A 51 0.73 7.83 -19.37
C LEU A 51 0.34 7.30 -17.99
N VAL A 52 1.31 6.87 -17.19
CA VAL A 52 1.09 6.41 -15.80
C VAL A 52 0.31 7.43 -14.98
N GLU A 53 0.50 8.72 -15.25
CA GLU A 53 -0.27 9.79 -14.60
C GLU A 53 -1.76 9.74 -14.95
N ASP A 54 -2.09 9.52 -16.23
CA ASP A 54 -3.46 9.36 -16.69
C ASP A 54 -4.04 8.05 -16.18
N LYS A 55 -3.25 6.97 -16.19
CA LYS A 55 -3.67 5.69 -15.64
C LYS A 55 -3.88 5.74 -14.14
N MET A 56 -3.13 6.55 -13.40
CA MET A 56 -3.38 6.81 -11.98
C MET A 56 -4.70 7.54 -11.75
N ARG A 57 -5.06 8.50 -12.62
CA ARG A 57 -6.38 9.17 -12.60
C ARG A 57 -7.49 8.18 -12.97
N GLU A 58 -7.27 7.33 -13.97
CA GLU A 58 -8.23 6.32 -14.44
C GLU A 58 -8.44 5.18 -13.43
N VAL A 59 -7.37 4.64 -12.83
CA VAL A 59 -7.43 3.57 -11.83
C VAL A 59 -8.12 4.03 -10.55
N ARG A 60 -8.03 5.32 -10.16
CA ARG A 60 -8.90 5.89 -9.11
C ARG A 60 -10.37 5.68 -9.43
N LEU A 61 -10.76 5.88 -10.69
CA LEU A 61 -12.13 5.70 -11.17
C LEU A 61 -12.48 4.22 -11.37
N HIS A 62 -11.51 3.37 -11.73
CA HIS A 62 -11.71 1.94 -12.03
C HIS A 62 -11.72 1.03 -10.78
N TRP A 63 -10.95 1.36 -9.74
CA TRP A 63 -11.04 0.73 -8.41
C TRP A 63 -12.46 0.87 -7.86
N PHE A 64 -13.06 2.05 -8.02
CA PHE A 64 -14.47 2.30 -7.77
C PHE A 64 -15.40 1.40 -8.60
N GLY A 65 -15.12 1.22 -9.89
CA GLY A 65 -15.88 0.31 -10.76
C GLY A 65 -15.74 -1.18 -10.41
N HIS A 66 -14.60 -1.63 -9.87
CA HIS A 66 -14.39 -3.03 -9.47
C HIS A 66 -15.17 -3.41 -8.21
N VAL A 67 -15.41 -2.46 -7.32
CA VAL A 67 -16.28 -2.60 -6.14
C VAL A 67 -17.76 -2.71 -6.56
N MET A 68 -18.15 -2.03 -7.65
CA MET A 68 -19.55 -1.92 -8.09
C MET A 68 -20.01 -3.02 -9.06
N ARG A 69 -19.12 -3.77 -9.72
CA ARG A 69 -19.46 -4.69 -10.84
C ARG A 69 -19.53 -6.18 -10.49
N ARG A 70 -19.75 -6.58 -9.23
CA ARG A 70 -19.79 -8.01 -8.86
C ARG A 70 -21.06 -8.41 -8.13
N GLY A 71 -21.66 -9.51 -8.58
CA GLY A 71 -22.76 -10.19 -7.92
C GLY A 71 -22.41 -10.65 -6.51
N SER A 72 -23.42 -10.78 -5.66
CA SER A 72 -23.33 -11.19 -4.26
C SER A 72 -22.76 -12.60 -4.04
N ASP A 73 -22.68 -13.39 -5.09
CA ASP A 73 -22.20 -14.77 -5.21
C ASP A 73 -20.69 -14.90 -5.51
N ALA A 74 -19.99 -13.80 -5.80
CA ALA A 74 -18.57 -13.83 -6.15
C ALA A 74 -17.68 -14.45 -5.02
N PRO A 75 -16.85 -15.47 -5.32
CA PRO A 75 -16.05 -16.22 -4.32
C PRO A 75 -15.07 -15.38 -3.46
N VAL A 76 -14.74 -14.18 -3.93
CA VAL A 76 -13.70 -13.28 -3.38
C VAL A 76 -14.14 -12.58 -2.07
N ARG A 77 -15.38 -12.77 -1.60
CA ARG A 77 -15.95 -12.01 -0.47
C ARG A 77 -15.76 -12.59 0.95
N ARG A 78 -15.16 -13.77 1.09
CA ARG A 78 -14.90 -14.40 2.40
C ARG A 78 -13.40 -14.38 2.71
N CYS A 79 -13.02 -14.31 3.99
CA CYS A 79 -11.64 -14.28 4.47
C CYS A 79 -10.77 -15.23 3.61
N PRO A 80 -9.94 -14.68 2.71
CA PRO A 80 -9.61 -15.37 1.47
C PRO A 80 -8.67 -16.54 1.66
N GLN A 81 -8.03 -16.72 2.83
CA GLN A 81 -6.98 -17.73 2.96
C GLN A 81 -7.48 -19.18 3.04
N ARG A 82 -8.59 -19.47 3.74
CA ARG A 82 -9.16 -20.84 3.75
C ARG A 82 -9.70 -21.22 2.39
N ILE A 83 -10.29 -20.26 1.69
CA ILE A 83 -10.81 -20.45 0.33
C ILE A 83 -9.64 -20.53 -0.66
N ALA A 84 -8.66 -19.65 -0.58
CA ALA A 84 -7.43 -19.70 -1.40
C ALA A 84 -6.69 -21.02 -1.24
N ARG A 85 -6.66 -21.59 -0.03
CA ARG A 85 -6.10 -22.92 0.20
C ARG A 85 -6.92 -24.01 -0.47
N ARG A 86 -8.25 -23.96 -0.30
CA ARG A 86 -9.16 -24.98 -0.83
C ARG A 86 -9.27 -24.95 -2.36
N GLU A 87 -9.30 -23.76 -2.93
CA GLU A 87 -9.44 -23.50 -4.36
C GLU A 87 -8.08 -23.27 -5.06
N ASN A 88 -6.98 -23.50 -4.33
CA ASN A 88 -5.60 -23.42 -4.80
C ASN A 88 -5.24 -22.15 -5.60
N TYR A 89 -5.42 -20.96 -5.01
CA TYR A 89 -5.01 -19.69 -5.61
C TYR A 89 -4.17 -18.82 -4.65
N GLY A 90 -3.59 -17.73 -5.16
CA GLY A 90 -2.75 -16.82 -4.38
C GLY A 90 -1.42 -17.49 -3.97
N ALA A 91 -1.01 -17.35 -2.70
CA ALA A 91 0.25 -17.92 -2.21
C ALA A 91 0.27 -19.46 -2.17
N PHE A 92 -0.87 -20.13 -2.38
CA PHE A 92 -0.93 -21.60 -2.48
C PHE A 92 -0.47 -22.10 -3.85
N LEU A 93 -0.54 -21.26 -4.89
CA LEU A 93 0.07 -21.56 -6.19
C LEU A 93 1.59 -21.71 -6.11
N MET A 94 2.24 -21.22 -5.05
CA MET A 94 3.67 -21.39 -4.82
C MET A 94 4.07 -22.87 -4.63
N ASP A 95 3.11 -23.75 -4.38
CA ASP A 95 3.33 -25.20 -4.30
C ASP A 95 3.44 -25.85 -5.71
N ASP A 96 3.00 -25.16 -6.78
CA ASP A 96 3.08 -25.60 -8.19
C ASP A 96 3.67 -24.49 -9.09
N LEU A 97 5.01 -24.39 -9.07
CA LEU A 97 5.75 -23.40 -9.86
C LEU A 97 5.56 -23.54 -11.38
N PRO A 98 5.51 -24.76 -11.97
CA PRO A 98 5.17 -24.94 -13.38
C PRO A 98 3.82 -24.31 -13.77
N LEU A 99 2.78 -24.51 -12.95
CA LEU A 99 1.48 -23.89 -13.17
C LEU A 99 1.58 -22.36 -13.14
N VAL A 100 2.23 -21.79 -12.12
CA VAL A 100 2.44 -20.33 -12.02
C VAL A 100 3.14 -19.78 -13.25
N LYS A 101 4.23 -20.43 -13.70
CA LYS A 101 4.96 -20.04 -14.91
C LYS A 101 4.03 -20.02 -16.12
N SER A 102 3.22 -21.06 -16.29
CA SER A 102 2.29 -21.15 -17.42
C SER A 102 1.24 -20.04 -17.39
N LEU A 103 0.70 -19.71 -16.20
CA LEU A 103 -0.30 -18.66 -16.03
C LEU A 103 0.28 -17.29 -16.39
N VAL A 104 1.45 -16.94 -15.82
CA VAL A 104 2.11 -15.66 -16.09
C VAL A 104 2.46 -15.54 -17.56
N LYS A 105 3.05 -16.59 -18.16
CA LYS A 105 3.39 -16.61 -19.59
C LYS A 105 2.16 -16.46 -20.48
N LYS A 106 1.07 -17.14 -20.16
CA LYS A 106 -0.18 -17.02 -20.92
C LYS A 106 -0.75 -15.61 -20.83
N LEU A 107 -0.78 -15.01 -19.64
CA LEU A 107 -1.25 -13.63 -19.49
C LEU A 107 -0.35 -12.64 -20.25
N ALA A 108 0.97 -12.75 -20.09
CA ALA A 108 1.93 -11.85 -20.74
C ALA A 108 1.89 -11.92 -22.27
N ASN A 109 1.64 -13.11 -22.84
CA ASN A 109 1.57 -13.30 -24.29
C ASN A 109 0.24 -12.90 -24.93
N ASN A 110 -0.84 -12.76 -24.15
CA ASN A 110 -2.20 -12.60 -24.68
C ASN A 110 -2.89 -11.32 -24.21
N LEU A 111 -2.22 -10.49 -23.40
CA LEU A 111 -2.74 -9.20 -22.95
C LEU A 111 -1.86 -8.08 -23.51
N ASP A 112 -2.50 -7.03 -24.02
CA ASP A 112 -1.81 -5.83 -24.49
C ASP A 112 -1.32 -4.92 -23.33
N VAL A 113 -1.60 -5.32 -22.09
CA VAL A 113 -1.22 -4.57 -20.88
C VAL A 113 -0.16 -5.34 -20.07
N PRO A 114 0.79 -4.64 -19.42
CA PRO A 114 1.83 -5.29 -18.62
C PRO A 114 1.28 -6.16 -17.49
N VAL A 115 1.82 -7.37 -17.34
CA VAL A 115 1.44 -8.30 -16.28
C VAL A 115 2.40 -8.16 -15.10
N SER A 116 1.89 -7.75 -13.93
CA SER A 116 2.67 -7.68 -12.70
C SER A 116 2.38 -8.84 -11.76
N CYS A 117 3.38 -9.30 -11.01
CA CYS A 117 3.22 -10.32 -9.97
C CYS A 117 3.41 -9.73 -8.57
N LYS A 118 2.64 -10.22 -7.60
CA LYS A 118 2.86 -9.95 -6.17
C LYS A 118 3.04 -11.27 -5.42
N ILE A 119 4.19 -11.44 -4.78
CA ILE A 119 4.58 -12.70 -4.14
C ILE A 119 4.88 -12.55 -2.65
N ARG A 120 4.90 -13.68 -1.95
CA ARG A 120 5.56 -13.87 -0.66
C ARG A 120 6.87 -14.62 -0.88
N VAL A 121 7.78 -14.55 0.08
CA VAL A 121 9.08 -15.25 0.00
C VAL A 121 8.96 -16.70 0.45
N PHE A 122 9.86 -17.56 -0.01
CA PHE A 122 10.03 -18.91 0.53
C PHE A 122 10.89 -18.87 1.81
N PRO A 123 10.83 -19.92 2.66
CA PRO A 123 11.76 -20.04 3.79
C PRO A 123 13.22 -20.06 3.34
N ASN A 124 13.51 -20.71 2.22
CA ASN A 124 14.83 -20.73 1.61
C ASN A 124 15.00 -19.54 0.64
N LEU A 125 16.11 -18.81 0.78
CA LEU A 125 16.42 -17.67 -0.07
C LEU A 125 16.56 -18.05 -1.54
N GLN A 126 17.27 -19.14 -1.85
CA GLN A 126 17.52 -19.54 -3.24
C GLN A 126 16.24 -19.91 -3.98
N ASP A 127 15.27 -20.52 -3.29
CA ASP A 127 13.96 -20.80 -3.88
C ASP A 127 13.21 -19.51 -4.20
N THR A 128 13.33 -18.49 -3.35
CA THR A 128 12.78 -17.15 -3.62
C THR A 128 13.43 -16.50 -4.85
N LEU A 129 14.75 -16.59 -4.98
CA LEU A 129 15.48 -16.01 -6.12
C LEU A 129 15.13 -16.73 -7.43
N LYS A 130 15.11 -18.07 -7.43
CA LYS A 130 14.68 -18.87 -8.58
C LYS A 130 13.24 -18.55 -8.97
N TYR A 131 12.35 -18.41 -8.00
CA TYR A 131 10.96 -18.07 -8.25
C TYR A 131 10.81 -16.67 -8.86
N ALA A 132 11.50 -15.66 -8.33
CA ALA A 132 11.50 -14.31 -8.88
C ALA A 132 12.01 -14.28 -10.33
N LYS A 133 13.10 -15.02 -10.62
CA LYS A 133 13.63 -15.16 -11.98
C LYS A 133 12.68 -15.86 -12.94
N MET A 134 12.07 -16.96 -12.50
CA MET A 134 11.07 -17.67 -13.27
C MET A 134 9.89 -16.77 -13.67
N LEU A 135 9.44 -15.89 -12.75
CA LEU A 135 8.37 -14.93 -13.04
C LEU A 135 8.80 -13.88 -14.06
N GLU A 136 10.00 -13.32 -13.92
CA GLU A 136 10.61 -12.41 -14.90
C GLU A 136 10.69 -13.06 -16.29
N ASP A 137 11.25 -14.28 -16.38
CA ASP A 137 11.38 -15.04 -17.63
C ASP A 137 10.03 -15.41 -18.25
N ALA A 138 8.97 -15.49 -17.43
CA ALA A 138 7.61 -15.73 -17.89
C ALA A 138 6.90 -14.47 -18.42
N GLY A 139 7.55 -13.30 -18.41
CA GLY A 139 6.99 -12.05 -18.91
C GLY A 139 6.39 -11.13 -17.84
N CYS A 140 6.65 -11.40 -16.55
CA CYS A 140 6.32 -10.45 -15.49
C CYS A 140 7.04 -9.12 -15.71
N SER A 141 6.31 -8.01 -15.75
CA SER A 141 6.86 -6.67 -16.01
C SER A 141 7.18 -5.88 -14.74
N LEU A 142 6.62 -6.28 -13.59
CA LEU A 142 6.91 -5.72 -12.27
C LEU A 142 6.70 -6.78 -11.19
N LEU A 143 7.61 -6.84 -10.23
CA LEU A 143 7.51 -7.75 -9.09
C LEU A 143 7.33 -7.02 -7.75
N ALA A 144 6.20 -7.24 -7.09
CA ALA A 144 5.98 -6.82 -5.71
C ALA A 144 6.31 -7.96 -4.74
N VAL A 145 7.24 -7.75 -3.81
CA VAL A 145 7.72 -8.80 -2.89
C VAL A 145 7.31 -8.46 -1.46
N HIS A 146 6.48 -9.30 -0.86
CA HIS A 146 6.22 -9.25 0.58
C HIS A 146 7.28 -10.06 1.32
N GLY A 147 8.08 -9.42 2.18
CA GLY A 147 9.23 -10.03 2.87
C GLY A 147 8.89 -11.07 3.96
N ARG A 148 7.70 -11.66 3.94
CA ARG A 148 7.29 -12.72 4.88
C ARG A 148 6.86 -13.95 4.08
N THR A 149 7.08 -15.13 4.65
CA THR A 149 6.60 -16.39 4.06
C THR A 149 5.08 -16.49 4.08
N ARG A 150 4.52 -17.44 3.34
CA ARG A 150 3.06 -17.72 3.36
C ARG A 150 2.52 -17.93 4.78
N ASP A 151 3.30 -18.58 5.63
CA ASP A 151 2.88 -19.03 6.96
C ASP A 151 3.18 -17.99 8.07
N GLU A 152 4.08 -17.04 7.80
CA GLU A 152 4.34 -15.85 8.62
C GLU A 152 3.21 -14.79 8.46
N LYS A 153 2.06 -15.06 9.08
CA LYS A 153 0.84 -14.24 8.95
C LYS A 153 0.78 -13.09 9.95
N ASP A 154 1.25 -13.32 11.17
CA ASP A 154 1.18 -12.37 12.26
C ASP A 154 2.30 -11.32 12.13
N GLY A 155 1.94 -10.12 11.67
CA GLY A 155 2.90 -9.01 11.52
C GLY A 155 3.42 -8.43 12.83
N LYS A 156 2.86 -8.82 13.99
CA LYS A 156 3.42 -8.47 15.31
C LYS A 156 4.52 -9.44 15.72
N LYS A 157 4.43 -10.71 15.30
CA LYS A 157 5.42 -11.75 15.59
C LYS A 157 6.54 -11.81 14.55
N PHE A 158 6.21 -11.59 13.29
CA PHE A 158 7.13 -11.78 12.17
C PHE A 158 7.34 -10.48 11.41
N ARG A 159 8.58 -9.97 11.46
CA ARG A 159 9.02 -8.84 10.65
C ARG A 159 9.23 -9.26 9.20
N ALA A 160 8.98 -8.34 8.27
CA ALA A 160 9.34 -8.54 6.88
C ALA A 160 10.86 -8.51 6.70
N LYS A 161 11.42 -9.55 6.09
CA LYS A 161 12.83 -9.73 5.78
C LYS A 161 13.21 -8.88 4.57
N TRP A 162 13.55 -7.61 4.80
CA TRP A 162 13.95 -6.69 3.75
C TRP A 162 15.24 -7.12 3.04
N GLU A 163 16.10 -7.87 3.71
CA GLU A 163 17.32 -8.48 3.14
C GLU A 163 16.97 -9.47 2.02
N THR A 164 15.89 -10.23 2.18
CA THR A 164 15.37 -11.11 1.12
C THR A 164 14.84 -10.30 -0.06
N ILE A 165 14.16 -9.17 0.21
CA ILE A 165 13.68 -8.27 -0.85
C ILE A 165 14.86 -7.66 -1.61
N LYS A 166 15.92 -7.22 -0.90
CA LYS A 166 17.17 -6.75 -1.49
C LYS A 166 17.76 -7.80 -2.43
N ALA A 167 17.91 -9.03 -1.97
CA ALA A 167 18.47 -10.11 -2.76
C ALA A 167 17.64 -10.38 -4.04
N VAL A 168 16.31 -10.32 -3.95
CA VAL A 168 15.44 -10.42 -5.14
C VAL A 168 15.68 -9.25 -6.10
N ARG A 169 15.69 -8.01 -5.58
CA ARG A 169 15.96 -6.79 -6.36
C ARG A 169 17.30 -6.85 -7.08
N ASP A 170 18.32 -7.44 -6.46
CA ASP A 170 19.67 -7.50 -7.02
C ASP A 170 19.80 -8.53 -8.17
N VAL A 171 18.93 -9.54 -8.21
CA VAL A 171 18.97 -10.56 -9.28
C VAL A 171 18.06 -10.22 -10.45
N VAL A 172 16.86 -9.67 -10.24
CA VAL A 172 15.92 -9.35 -11.33
C VAL A 172 16.24 -8.01 -12.00
N ARG A 173 15.87 -7.86 -13.27
CA ARG A 173 16.05 -6.65 -14.08
C ARG A 173 14.79 -5.79 -14.12
N ILE A 174 13.62 -6.39 -13.93
CA ILE A 174 12.33 -5.70 -13.82
C ILE A 174 12.21 -4.90 -12.51
N PRO A 175 11.40 -3.82 -12.47
CA PRO A 175 11.19 -3.05 -11.26
C PRO A 175 10.65 -3.89 -10.09
N VAL A 176 11.16 -3.64 -8.88
CA VAL A 176 10.76 -4.32 -7.66
C VAL A 176 10.07 -3.37 -6.68
N LEU A 177 8.94 -3.79 -6.12
CA LEU A 177 8.27 -3.09 -5.03
C LEU A 177 8.41 -3.87 -3.73
N ALA A 178 8.97 -3.22 -2.71
CA ALA A 178 9.07 -3.79 -1.38
C ALA A 178 7.73 -3.70 -0.64
N ASN A 179 7.32 -4.77 0.02
CA ASN A 179 6.09 -4.79 0.83
C ASN A 179 6.33 -5.48 2.18
N GLY A 180 5.70 -4.93 3.21
CA GLY A 180 5.80 -5.41 4.58
C GLY A 180 6.46 -4.37 5.48
N ASP A 181 5.77 -4.06 6.57
CA ASP A 181 6.23 -3.20 7.66
C ASP A 181 6.52 -1.75 7.25
N ILE A 182 5.70 -1.20 6.35
CA ILE A 182 5.72 0.22 5.93
C ILE A 182 4.56 0.96 6.62
N ARG A 183 4.84 1.71 7.69
CA ARG A 183 3.83 2.37 8.53
C ARG A 183 3.91 3.89 8.56
N HIS A 184 5.07 4.45 8.22
CA HIS A 184 5.29 5.89 8.10
C HIS A 184 6.39 6.19 7.08
N MET A 185 6.56 7.47 6.73
CA MET A 185 7.54 7.89 5.72
C MET A 185 9.00 7.48 6.04
N ASP A 186 9.41 7.40 7.30
CA ASP A 186 10.78 6.90 7.62
C ASP A 186 10.92 5.40 7.31
N ASP A 187 9.85 4.61 7.39
CA ASP A 187 9.91 3.19 6.98
C ASP A 187 10.05 3.11 5.47
N VAL A 188 9.37 4.00 4.74
CA VAL A 188 9.51 4.11 3.28
C VAL A 188 10.97 4.38 2.93
N GLN A 189 11.58 5.39 3.55
CA GLN A 189 12.98 5.77 3.31
C GLN A 189 13.93 4.63 3.67
N SER A 190 13.82 4.11 4.90
CA SER A 190 14.66 3.02 5.40
C SER A 190 14.54 1.76 4.54
N CYS A 191 13.32 1.43 4.08
CA CYS A 191 13.08 0.29 3.22
C CYS A 191 13.74 0.48 1.85
N LEU A 192 13.57 1.64 1.22
CA LEU A 192 14.18 1.92 -0.08
C LEU A 192 15.72 1.92 0.00
N GLU A 193 16.29 2.51 1.06
CA GLU A 193 17.74 2.51 1.31
C GLU A 193 18.28 1.09 1.50
N LYS A 194 17.63 0.28 2.34
CA LYS A 194 18.07 -1.09 2.63
C LYS A 194 17.86 -2.03 1.45
N THR A 195 16.76 -1.91 0.72
CA THR A 195 16.39 -2.87 -0.33
C THR A 195 16.89 -2.49 -1.71
N GLY A 196 17.09 -1.19 -1.98
CA GLY A 196 17.31 -0.69 -3.34
C GLY A 196 16.10 -0.88 -4.27
N ALA A 197 14.91 -1.17 -3.73
CA ALA A 197 13.67 -1.35 -4.49
C ALA A 197 13.23 -0.04 -5.16
N ASP A 198 12.48 -0.15 -6.25
CA ASP A 198 11.99 1.00 -7.04
C ASP A 198 10.75 1.67 -6.39
N GLY A 199 10.18 1.05 -5.36
CA GLY A 199 9.07 1.59 -4.61
C GLY A 199 8.68 0.70 -3.44
N VAL A 200 7.73 1.17 -2.64
CA VAL A 200 7.16 0.41 -1.53
C VAL A 200 5.66 0.24 -1.70
N LEU A 201 5.10 -0.77 -1.03
CA LEU A 201 3.68 -0.97 -0.84
C LEU A 201 3.36 -0.97 0.65
N SER A 202 2.37 -0.19 1.06
CA SER A 202 1.73 -0.32 2.37
C SER A 202 0.33 -0.92 2.21
N ALA A 203 -0.18 -1.54 3.27
CA ALA A 203 -1.48 -2.22 3.25
C ALA A 203 -2.23 -1.98 4.56
N GLU A 204 -2.09 -2.86 5.55
CA GLU A 204 -2.85 -2.78 6.80
C GLU A 204 -2.70 -1.45 7.53
N SER A 205 -1.48 -0.88 7.54
CA SER A 205 -1.22 0.42 8.17
C SER A 205 -1.96 1.59 7.53
N LEU A 206 -2.36 1.49 6.24
CA LEU A 206 -3.19 2.51 5.60
C LEU A 206 -4.64 2.49 6.07
N LEU A 207 -5.12 1.38 6.64
CA LEU A 207 -6.44 1.32 7.25
C LEU A 207 -6.46 2.12 8.57
N GLU A 208 -5.32 2.25 9.24
CA GLU A 208 -5.16 2.96 10.51
C GLU A 208 -4.79 4.42 10.28
N ASN A 209 -3.85 4.65 9.36
CA ASN A 209 -3.39 5.96 8.95
C ASN A 209 -3.42 6.07 7.43
N PRO A 210 -4.57 6.44 6.85
CA PRO A 210 -4.63 6.77 5.44
C PRO A 210 -3.53 7.80 5.10
N ALA A 211 -3.38 8.87 5.90
CA ALA A 211 -2.49 10.00 5.61
C ALA A 211 -0.97 9.71 5.70
N LEU A 212 -0.56 8.44 5.85
CA LEU A 212 0.84 7.99 5.89
C LEU A 212 1.73 8.65 4.84
N PHE A 213 1.33 8.61 3.56
CA PHE A 213 2.14 9.12 2.45
C PHE A 213 2.13 10.65 2.32
N ALA A 214 1.26 11.34 3.06
CA ALA A 214 1.32 12.79 3.23
C ALA A 214 2.32 13.19 4.32
N GLY A 215 2.94 12.23 5.02
CA GLY A 215 3.96 12.46 6.06
C GLY A 215 3.40 12.40 7.48
N TYR A 216 2.09 12.20 7.63
CA TYR A 216 1.42 12.09 8.91
C TYR A 216 1.69 10.75 9.57
N ARG A 217 1.80 10.77 10.90
CA ARG A 217 2.03 9.62 11.78
C ARG A 217 0.94 9.53 12.82
N THR A 218 0.64 8.29 13.23
CA THR A 218 -0.17 8.01 14.43
C THR A 218 0.73 7.96 15.67
N ALA A 219 0.14 8.18 16.85
CA ALA A 219 0.85 8.30 18.12
C ALA A 219 1.52 7.00 18.61
N GLU A 220 1.17 5.83 18.06
CA GLU A 220 1.68 4.57 18.57
C GLU A 220 3.09 4.23 18.06
N TRP A 221 3.91 3.76 19.01
CA TRP A 221 5.28 3.21 18.91
C TRP A 221 6.43 4.18 19.25
N GLY A 222 6.47 4.61 20.52
CA GLY A 222 7.73 4.85 21.23
C GLY A 222 8.12 6.30 21.51
N LEU A 223 7.28 7.27 21.16
CA LEU A 223 7.44 8.63 21.64
C LEU A 223 6.37 8.90 22.68
N SER A 224 6.77 9.46 23.83
CA SER A 224 5.83 10.17 24.68
C SER A 224 5.16 11.22 23.81
N THR A 225 3.85 11.41 23.99
CA THR A 225 3.10 12.50 23.36
C THR A 225 3.61 13.89 23.80
N ALA A 226 4.56 13.93 24.73
CA ALA A 226 5.28 15.13 25.14
C ALA A 226 6.22 15.60 24.02
N GLY A 227 5.88 16.74 23.41
CA GLY A 227 6.72 17.43 22.41
C GLY A 227 6.32 17.22 20.96
N ILE A 228 5.28 16.43 20.69
CA ILE A 228 4.68 16.36 19.35
C ILE A 228 3.80 17.60 19.17
N LYS A 229 4.31 18.64 18.50
CA LYS A 229 3.44 19.67 17.92
C LYS A 229 2.70 19.04 16.76
N GLY A 230 1.45 18.64 17.00
CA GLY A 230 0.53 18.29 15.92
C GLY A 230 0.38 19.49 14.97
N ASP A 231 0.09 19.21 13.70
CA ASP A 231 -0.65 20.19 12.92
C ASP A 231 -2.06 20.15 13.51
N ASP A 232 -2.49 21.18 14.24
CA ASP A 232 -3.80 21.25 14.94
C ASP A 232 -5.01 21.10 13.99
N LYS A 233 -4.78 20.81 12.72
CA LYS A 233 -5.77 20.78 11.64
C LYS A 233 -6.21 19.38 11.21
N LEU A 234 -5.46 18.31 11.51
CA LEU A 234 -5.81 16.97 11.00
C LEU A 234 -5.65 15.86 12.06
N ASP A 235 -6.75 15.21 12.39
CA ASP A 235 -6.80 14.03 13.25
C ASP A 235 -7.40 12.82 12.49
N GLN A 236 -7.41 11.65 13.14
CA GLN A 236 -8.01 10.44 12.54
C GLN A 236 -9.53 10.54 12.36
N ALA A 237 -10.21 11.36 13.16
CA ALA A 237 -11.66 11.54 13.08
C ALA A 237 -12.07 12.37 11.85
N GLU A 238 -11.32 13.41 11.51
CA GLU A 238 -11.48 14.17 10.26
C GLU A 238 -11.29 13.26 9.03
N LEU A 239 -10.24 12.42 9.04
CA LEU A 239 -10.06 11.42 7.99
C LEU A 239 -11.22 10.42 7.91
N LEU A 240 -11.79 10.03 9.05
CA LEU A 240 -12.96 9.15 9.08
C LEU A 240 -14.17 9.85 8.48
N ILE A 241 -14.43 11.11 8.85
CA ILE A 241 -15.54 11.91 8.31
C ILE A 241 -15.44 11.97 6.79
N ASP A 242 -14.27 12.25 6.23
CA ASP A 242 -14.07 12.26 4.78
C ASP A 242 -14.25 10.88 4.14
N TYR A 243 -13.81 9.82 4.81
CA TYR A 243 -14.09 8.45 4.39
C TYR A 243 -15.59 8.12 4.39
N LEU A 244 -16.36 8.58 5.38
CA LEU A 244 -17.81 8.37 5.46
C LEU A 244 -18.55 9.11 4.34
N LYS A 245 -18.18 10.36 4.05
CA LYS A 245 -18.71 11.11 2.90
C LYS A 245 -18.47 10.37 1.58
N LEU A 246 -17.31 9.74 1.43
CA LEU A 246 -17.02 8.88 0.27
C LEU A 246 -17.92 7.64 0.25
N CYS A 247 -18.17 7.01 1.40
CA CYS A 247 -19.06 5.85 1.49
C CYS A 247 -20.54 6.20 1.23
N GLU A 248 -20.98 7.41 1.56
CA GLU A 248 -22.31 7.92 1.20
C GLU A 248 -22.44 8.08 -0.31
N ARG A 249 -21.44 8.73 -0.93
CA ARG A 249 -21.40 8.92 -2.39
C ARG A 249 -21.27 7.60 -3.14
N TYR A 250 -20.60 6.63 -2.54
CA TYR A 250 -20.28 5.36 -3.14
C TYR A 250 -20.55 4.21 -2.15
N PRO A 251 -21.78 3.67 -2.13
CA PRO A 251 -22.22 2.71 -1.11
C PRO A 251 -21.31 1.48 -0.99
N ALA A 252 -20.79 1.27 0.22
CA ALA A 252 -20.01 0.10 0.58
C ALA A 252 -20.76 -0.78 1.61
N PRO A 253 -20.49 -2.09 1.69
CA PRO A 253 -21.10 -2.94 2.70
C PRO A 253 -20.75 -2.48 4.12
N TRP A 254 -21.75 -2.33 4.99
CA TRP A 254 -21.56 -1.90 6.38
C TRP A 254 -20.53 -2.71 7.17
N ARG A 255 -20.39 -4.01 6.90
CA ARG A 255 -19.35 -4.82 7.54
C ARG A 255 -17.92 -4.32 7.25
N MET A 256 -17.69 -3.77 6.05
CA MET A 256 -16.39 -3.22 5.64
C MET A 256 -16.19 -1.83 6.27
N ILE A 257 -17.22 -0.98 6.18
CA ILE A 257 -17.22 0.35 6.81
C ILE A 257 -16.93 0.22 8.31
N ARG A 258 -17.64 -0.67 9.00
CA ARG A 258 -17.43 -0.95 10.43
C ARG A 258 -15.99 -1.38 10.75
N SER A 259 -15.40 -2.24 9.91
CA SER A 259 -14.01 -2.66 10.09
C SER A 259 -13.02 -1.51 9.87
N HIS A 260 -13.30 -0.61 8.93
CA HIS A 260 -12.45 0.56 8.68
C HIS A 260 -12.57 1.59 9.80
N VAL A 261 -13.79 1.84 10.31
CA VAL A 261 -14.01 2.69 11.50
C VAL A 261 -13.19 2.19 12.68
N HIS A 262 -13.21 0.87 12.96
CA HIS A 262 -12.36 0.27 14.01
C HIS A 262 -10.86 0.45 13.77
N LYS A 263 -10.41 0.44 12.51
CA LYS A 263 -9.00 0.62 12.18
C LYS A 263 -8.58 2.09 12.29
N MET A 264 -9.37 3.00 11.75
CA MET A 264 -9.09 4.43 11.75
C MET A 264 -9.22 5.05 13.15
N LEU A 265 -10.21 4.64 13.94
CA LEU A 265 -10.44 5.14 15.30
C LEU A 265 -9.98 4.16 16.39
N GLY A 266 -9.09 3.22 16.08
CA GLY A 266 -8.70 2.17 17.02
C GLY A 266 -8.23 2.70 18.37
N GLU A 267 -7.41 3.75 18.36
CA GLU A 267 -6.91 4.40 19.58
C GLU A 267 -8.00 5.20 20.31
N TRP A 268 -8.85 5.92 19.56
CA TRP A 268 -9.97 6.67 20.11
C TRP A 268 -10.94 5.75 20.87
N LEU A 269 -11.26 4.60 20.25
CA LEU A 269 -12.11 3.56 20.82
C LEU A 269 -11.43 2.77 21.95
N ARG A 270 -10.09 2.78 22.03
CA ARG A 270 -9.33 2.24 23.16
C ARG A 270 -9.41 3.18 24.37
N ILE A 271 -9.33 4.49 24.14
CA ILE A 271 -9.48 5.53 25.17
C ILE A 271 -10.92 5.55 25.70
N GLN A 272 -11.92 5.39 24.83
CA GLN A 272 -13.35 5.37 25.19
C GLN A 272 -13.99 3.99 24.92
N PRO A 273 -13.80 3.01 25.82
CA PRO A 273 -14.32 1.65 25.62
C PRO A 273 -15.85 1.58 25.61
N SER A 274 -16.54 2.47 26.33
CA SER A 274 -18.01 2.53 26.34
C SER A 274 -18.59 2.87 24.95
N VAL A 275 -17.98 3.84 24.26
CA VAL A 275 -18.37 4.21 22.88
C VAL A 275 -18.09 3.06 21.91
N ARG A 276 -16.98 2.34 22.09
CA ARG A 276 -16.66 1.14 21.31
C ARG A 276 -17.67 0.02 21.51
N GLU A 277 -18.12 -0.21 22.74
CA GLU A 277 -19.11 -1.22 23.09
C GLU A 277 -20.47 -0.89 22.48
N ASP A 278 -20.93 0.35 22.61
CA ASP A 278 -22.14 0.85 21.97
C ASP A 278 -22.08 0.66 20.45
N PHE A 279 -21.00 1.09 19.80
CA PHE A 279 -20.78 0.86 18.37
C PHE A 279 -20.85 -0.63 18.02
N ASN A 280 -20.27 -1.51 18.85
CA ASN A 280 -20.25 -2.95 18.65
C ASN A 280 -21.61 -3.63 18.84
N GLN A 281 -22.52 -3.05 19.62
CA GLN A 281 -23.87 -3.56 19.84
C GLN A 281 -24.83 -3.23 18.69
N GLN A 282 -24.51 -2.22 17.89
CA GLN A 282 -25.36 -1.82 16.76
C GLN A 282 -25.47 -2.95 15.72
N SER A 283 -26.69 -3.50 15.57
CA SER A 283 -27.01 -4.57 14.62
C SER A 283 -27.28 -4.06 13.20
N LYS A 284 -27.75 -2.80 13.09
CA LYS A 284 -27.89 -2.04 11.85
C LYS A 284 -27.25 -0.68 12.06
N LEU A 285 -26.54 -0.19 11.05
CA LEU A 285 -25.90 1.13 11.07
C LEU A 285 -26.49 1.99 9.95
N THR A 286 -26.63 3.28 10.25
CA THR A 286 -26.82 4.38 9.30
C THR A 286 -25.57 5.25 9.34
N PHE A 287 -25.44 6.21 8.41
CA PHE A 287 -24.31 7.15 8.41
C PHE A 287 -24.37 8.15 9.58
N GLU A 288 -25.56 8.45 10.09
CA GLU A 288 -25.75 9.31 11.27
C GLU A 288 -24.98 8.76 12.48
N PHE A 289 -25.06 7.45 12.75
CA PHE A 289 -24.41 6.84 13.91
C PHE A 289 -22.89 7.10 13.99
N PRO A 290 -22.05 6.77 12.98
CA PRO A 290 -20.62 7.02 13.06
C PRO A 290 -20.27 8.52 13.06
N TYR A 291 -21.10 9.41 12.49
CA TYR A 291 -20.92 10.86 12.64
C TYR A 291 -21.16 11.31 14.09
N ASP A 292 -22.27 10.90 14.69
CA ASP A 292 -22.59 11.22 16.08
C ASP A 292 -21.59 10.59 17.05
N MET A 293 -21.09 9.39 16.73
CA MET A 293 -20.04 8.73 17.49
C MET A 293 -18.76 9.59 17.51
N VAL A 294 -18.37 10.19 16.38
CA VAL A 294 -17.22 11.12 16.34
C VAL A 294 -17.49 12.35 17.21
N ASN A 295 -18.68 12.94 17.14
CA ASN A 295 -19.05 14.09 17.97
C ASN A 295 -18.96 13.74 19.46
N ARG A 296 -19.54 12.61 19.88
CA ARG A 296 -19.48 12.10 21.26
C ARG A 296 -18.04 11.86 21.73
N LEU A 297 -17.18 11.30 20.89
CA LEU A 297 -15.77 11.11 21.23
C LEU A 297 -15.06 12.44 21.47
N ARG A 298 -15.38 13.48 20.67
CA ARG A 298 -14.84 14.84 20.85
C ARG A 298 -15.35 15.50 22.12
N GLU A 299 -16.64 15.38 22.43
CA GLU A 299 -17.25 15.89 23.67
C GLU A 299 -16.62 15.25 24.91
N LEU A 300 -16.24 13.97 24.82
CA LEU A 300 -15.51 13.25 25.86
C LEU A 300 -14.00 13.60 25.92
N GLY A 301 -13.56 14.61 25.15
CA GLY A 301 -12.19 15.12 25.16
C GLY A 301 -11.16 14.20 24.49
N VAL A 302 -11.59 13.23 23.68
CA VAL A 302 -10.66 12.38 22.94
C VAL A 302 -10.05 13.18 21.80
N SER A 303 -8.73 13.27 21.78
CA SER A 303 -7.98 13.79 20.64
C SER A 303 -6.72 12.96 20.45
N VAL A 304 -6.60 12.35 19.27
CA VAL A 304 -5.38 11.64 18.83
C VAL A 304 -4.92 12.32 17.53
N PRO A 305 -4.13 13.41 17.64
CA PRO A 305 -3.71 14.16 16.47
C PRO A 305 -2.76 13.33 15.62
N LEU A 306 -2.82 13.56 14.32
CA LEU A 306 -1.77 13.10 13.42
C LEU A 306 -0.65 14.13 13.41
N TYR A 307 0.60 13.67 13.38
CA TYR A 307 1.75 14.58 13.39
C TYR A 307 2.69 14.32 12.23
N VAL A 308 3.31 15.39 11.77
CA VAL A 308 4.42 15.32 10.81
C VAL A 308 5.70 15.40 11.62
N LYS A 309 6.58 14.41 11.48
CA LYS A 309 7.93 14.49 12.08
C LYS A 309 8.64 15.69 11.44
N GLY A 310 9.07 16.65 12.26
CA GLY A 310 9.58 17.94 11.80
C GLY A 310 10.56 17.83 10.64
N THR A 311 10.38 18.65 9.60
CA THR A 311 11.51 19.14 8.81
C THR A 311 12.46 19.80 9.81
N ARG A 312 13.72 19.36 9.85
CA ARG A 312 14.74 19.86 10.79
C ARG A 312 14.63 21.38 10.95
N GLU A 313 14.50 21.82 12.19
CA GLU A 313 15.15 23.05 12.62
C GLU A 313 16.65 22.87 12.39
N GLU A 314 17.12 23.26 11.21
CA GLU A 314 18.45 23.82 11.05
C GLU A 314 18.43 25.20 11.71
N ALA A 315 18.41 25.22 13.03
CA ALA A 315 19.01 26.29 13.81
C ALA A 315 20.15 25.61 14.57
N LEU A 316 21.23 25.35 13.83
CA LEU A 316 22.55 25.25 14.41
C LEU A 316 22.67 26.41 15.41
N SER A 317 23.02 26.07 16.63
CA SER A 317 23.54 27.00 17.61
C SER A 317 24.78 27.68 17.02
N THR A 318 24.56 28.75 16.25
CA THR A 318 25.53 29.81 16.05
C THR A 318 25.38 30.79 17.19
N ASN A 319 25.63 30.32 18.41
CA ASN A 319 26.15 31.17 19.47
C ASN A 319 27.56 30.65 19.71
N GLY A 320 28.47 31.08 18.83
CA GLY A 320 29.85 31.25 19.25
C GLY A 320 29.83 32.35 20.30
N ASP A 321 30.05 31.96 21.55
CA ASP A 321 30.42 32.92 22.59
C ASP A 321 31.76 33.51 22.19
N ALA A 322 31.70 34.74 21.67
CA ALA A 322 32.79 35.68 21.71
C ALA A 322 32.77 36.36 23.07
N ALA A 323 33.67 35.94 23.97
CA ALA A 323 34.33 36.76 24.98
C ALA A 323 35.53 35.98 25.53
#